data_AF-A0A7X6YEK4-F1
#
_entry.id   AF-A0A7X6YEK4-F1
#
_cell.length_a   1.000
_cell.length_b   1.000
_cell.length_c   1.000
_cell.angle_alpha   90.00
_cell.angle_beta   90.00
_cell.angle_gamma   90.00
#
_symmetry.space_group_name_H-M   'P 1'
#
loop_
_entity.id
_entity.type
_entity.pdbx_description
1 polymer ?
#
loop_
_entity_poly.entity_id
_entity_poly.type
_entity_poly.pdbx_seq_one_letter_code
_entity_poly.pdbx_strand_id
1 'polypeptide(L)'
;MSANKSNLLSRFGTGLAGLLVLLVIIGAANLIIANLRLRVDLTAERLYTLSTGSKQVLGKLENDVTLKFYFSASSAEMPMGLKTYANQVQDLLKEYELAGKGRVALEAYDPKPDSDSEEWAQRYGIEPQQTNPFGQPVYFGLVAVCGETEAVIPGFNPRTEATLEYDITRLITRVAWPEKPVIGVLSSLSVLGAPQNPMMMMRRQQQDQGWTAFRELRKDYTVREIQADAEAIDADVKALIVVHPKNLEDKALFAIDQFVLRGGRLIVCVDPFNIADFEANQQQQNPMMMQMGGGQAGPSTLGKLFDAWGVTFDTAKIVADLSAATKLNSGNGRVEDNPAFLSLGTANMAKDDLLTAQLSQVMLPFAGALSANTPKEITFTPLITTSKDNACLVDQMNAQFGMSAMRAQLKPDGAPRILAARLQGTFNTAFPNGVGT
;
A
#
# COMPACT_ATOMS: atom_id res chain seq x y z
N MET A 1 52.46 79.50 7.90
CA MET A 1 51.76 78.23 8.24
C MET A 1 50.41 78.58 8.85
N SER A 2 49.31 78.32 8.16
CA SER A 2 47.97 78.22 8.74
C SER A 2 47.12 77.32 7.84
N ALA A 3 46.40 76.39 8.47
CA ALA A 3 45.95 75.13 7.89
C ALA A 3 44.55 75.19 7.26
N ASN A 4 44.41 74.38 6.21
CA ASN A 4 43.22 74.07 5.43
C ASN A 4 42.16 73.34 6.30
N LYS A 5 40.95 73.90 6.44
CA LYS A 5 39.89 73.36 7.33
C LYS A 5 38.48 73.36 6.72
N SER A 6 38.33 73.16 5.40
CA SER A 6 37.00 73.22 4.75
C SER A 6 36.47 71.93 4.10
N ASN A 7 37.09 70.75 4.30
CA ASN A 7 36.68 69.53 3.59
C ASN A 7 36.28 68.32 4.47
N LEU A 8 36.17 68.44 5.79
CA LEU A 8 35.74 67.31 6.64
C LEU A 8 34.22 67.23 6.85
N LEU A 9 33.50 68.36 6.95
CA LEU A 9 32.09 68.37 7.36
C LEU A 9 31.11 67.86 6.30
N SER A 10 31.44 67.97 5.00
CA SER A 10 30.55 67.47 3.92
C SER A 10 30.60 65.96 3.70
N ARG A 11 31.67 65.26 4.15
CA ARG A 11 31.77 63.80 4.08
C ARG A 11 31.11 63.10 5.27
N PHE A 12 31.02 63.76 6.42
CA PHE A 12 30.30 63.24 7.60
C PHE A 12 28.78 63.34 7.46
N GLY A 13 28.26 64.40 6.82
CA GLY A 13 26.81 64.56 6.59
C GLY A 13 26.22 63.50 5.65
N THR A 14 26.93 63.13 4.59
CA THR A 14 26.51 62.06 3.67
C THR A 14 26.63 60.67 4.29
N GLY A 15 27.61 60.46 5.20
CA GLY A 15 27.78 59.21 5.92
C GLY A 15 26.68 58.97 6.96
N LEU A 16 26.30 60.01 7.72
CA LEU A 16 25.23 59.90 8.72
C LEU A 16 23.85 59.70 8.07
N ALA A 17 23.57 60.43 6.99
CA ALA A 17 22.34 60.27 6.23
C ALA A 17 22.26 58.88 5.58
N GLY A 18 23.37 58.39 5.02
CA GLY A 18 23.46 57.03 4.47
C GLY A 18 23.23 55.95 5.54
N LEU A 19 23.78 56.13 6.74
CA LEU A 19 23.61 55.19 7.85
C LEU A 19 22.14 55.14 8.33
N LEU A 20 21.48 56.30 8.43
CA LEU A 20 20.06 56.37 8.79
C LEU A 20 19.17 55.69 7.75
N VAL A 21 19.42 55.93 6.45
CA VAL A 21 18.69 55.25 5.37
C VAL A 21 18.91 53.74 5.41
N LEU A 22 20.15 53.30 5.65
CA LEU A 22 20.46 51.88 5.78
C LEU A 22 19.72 51.23 6.97
N LEU A 23 19.68 51.90 8.13
CA LEU A 23 18.94 51.41 9.30
C LEU A 23 17.44 51.33 9.06
N VAL A 24 16.87 52.29 8.32
CA VAL A 24 15.46 52.26 7.91
C VAL A 24 15.19 51.11 6.95
N ILE A 25 16.07 50.88 5.97
CA ILE A 25 15.95 49.76 5.03
C ILE A 25 16.07 48.42 5.77
N ILE A 26 17.03 48.29 6.69
CA ILE A 26 17.18 47.08 7.51
C ILE A 26 15.95 46.88 8.40
N GLY A 27 15.43 47.92 9.04
CA GLY A 27 14.22 47.85 9.85
C GLY A 27 12.99 47.44 9.04
N ALA A 28 12.81 48.02 7.85
CA ALA A 28 11.73 47.67 6.93
C ALA A 28 11.88 46.24 6.39
N ALA A 29 13.08 45.84 6.00
CA ALA A 29 13.37 44.47 5.58
C ALA A 29 13.09 43.47 6.71
N ASN A 30 13.46 43.80 7.95
CA ASN A 30 13.22 42.94 9.10
C ASN A 30 11.73 42.82 9.44
N LEU A 31 10.95 43.90 9.30
CA LEU A 31 9.49 43.88 9.45
C LEU A 31 8.81 43.06 8.33
N ILE A 32 9.30 43.19 7.09
CA ILE A 32 8.80 42.44 5.94
C ILE A 32 9.14 40.95 6.10
N ILE A 33 10.37 40.60 6.51
CA ILE A 33 10.81 39.23 6.77
C ILE A 33 10.04 38.63 7.96
N ALA A 34 9.82 39.39 9.03
CA ALA A 34 9.05 38.93 10.19
C ALA A 34 7.57 38.66 9.87
N ASN A 35 6.98 39.42 8.93
CA ASN A 35 5.59 39.23 8.49
C ASN A 35 5.44 38.30 7.28
N LEU A 36 6.52 38.01 6.55
CA LEU A 36 6.54 36.99 5.51
C LEU A 36 6.59 35.61 6.18
N ARG A 37 5.45 34.91 6.18
CA ARG A 37 5.35 33.49 6.51
C ARG A 37 5.97 32.61 5.39
N LEU A 38 7.19 32.90 4.94
CA LEU A 38 7.96 31.95 4.13
C LEU A 38 8.63 30.96 5.09
N ARG A 39 7.88 29.93 5.47
CA ARG A 39 8.46 28.72 6.09
C ARG A 39 9.13 27.93 4.97
N VAL A 40 10.33 28.36 4.54
CA VAL A 40 11.21 27.48 3.76
C VAL A 40 11.94 26.64 4.79
N ASP A 41 11.48 25.41 4.96
CA ASP A 41 12.12 24.43 5.81
C ASP A 41 13.50 24.11 5.20
N LEU A 42 14.54 24.68 5.82
CA LEU A 42 15.96 24.46 5.49
C LEU A 42 16.59 23.40 6.40
N THR A 43 15.78 22.52 6.99
CA THR A 43 16.31 21.31 7.60
C THR A 43 16.58 20.26 6.53
N ALA A 44 17.72 19.56 6.63
CA ALA A 44 18.19 18.63 5.62
C ALA A 44 17.30 17.37 5.45
N GLU A 45 16.22 17.23 6.23
CA GLU A 45 15.42 16.00 6.26
C GLU A 45 13.91 16.12 5.99
N ARG A 46 13.32 17.29 5.69
CA ARG A 46 11.88 17.40 5.30
C ARG A 46 10.89 16.56 6.15
N LEU A 47 11.20 16.31 7.43
CA LEU A 47 10.55 15.22 8.18
C LEU A 47 9.05 15.42 8.44
N TYR A 48 8.53 16.64 8.27
CA TYR A 48 7.12 16.96 8.55
C TYR A 48 6.43 17.72 7.41
N THR A 49 6.76 17.41 6.15
CA THR A 49 5.95 17.87 5.02
C THR A 49 5.02 16.74 4.57
N LEU A 50 3.71 16.95 4.72
CA LEU A 50 2.71 16.01 4.19
C LEU A 50 2.98 15.66 2.73
N SER A 51 2.77 14.39 2.38
CA SER A 51 2.87 13.94 1.00
C SER A 51 1.89 14.68 0.09
N THR A 52 2.20 14.68 -1.21
CA THR A 52 1.31 15.23 -2.23
C THR A 52 -0.08 14.57 -2.18
N GLY A 53 -0.15 13.27 -1.84
CA GLY A 53 -1.41 12.54 -1.72
C GLY A 53 -2.28 13.08 -0.58
N SER A 54 -1.72 13.22 0.61
CA SER A 54 -2.41 13.76 1.78
C SER A 54 -2.89 15.20 1.52
N LYS A 55 -2.05 16.05 0.91
CA LYS A 55 -2.43 17.42 0.53
C LYS A 55 -3.59 17.46 -0.48
N GLN A 56 -3.62 16.53 -1.43
CA GLN A 56 -4.72 16.43 -2.40
C GLN A 56 -6.02 16.00 -1.74
N VAL A 57 -5.97 15.10 -0.77
CA VAL A 57 -7.14 14.71 0.03
C VAL A 57 -7.67 15.91 0.80
N LEU A 58 -6.81 16.61 1.54
CA LEU A 58 -7.21 17.79 2.32
C LEU A 58 -7.75 18.93 1.45
N GLY A 59 -7.17 19.13 0.25
CA GLY A 59 -7.64 20.13 -0.69
C GLY A 59 -9.00 19.87 -1.32
N LYS A 60 -9.55 18.66 -1.17
CA LYS A 60 -10.88 18.26 -1.67
C LYS A 60 -11.95 18.23 -0.59
N LEU A 61 -11.61 18.53 0.66
CA LEU A 61 -12.58 18.53 1.75
C LEU A 61 -13.66 19.60 1.52
N GLU A 62 -14.91 19.15 1.46
CA GLU A 62 -16.09 20.02 1.32
C GLU A 62 -16.69 20.41 2.68
N ASN A 63 -16.50 19.54 3.67
CA ASN A 63 -16.99 19.67 5.04
C ASN A 63 -15.82 19.75 6.02
N ASP A 64 -16.09 20.30 7.20
CA ASP A 64 -15.08 20.47 8.25
C ASP A 64 -14.88 19.15 9.00
N VAL A 65 -13.61 18.78 9.20
CA VAL A 65 -13.19 17.55 9.88
C VAL A 65 -12.50 17.91 11.18
N THR A 66 -13.02 17.41 12.31
CA THR A 66 -12.37 17.55 13.61
C THR A 66 -11.57 16.29 13.93
N LEU A 67 -10.27 16.47 14.17
CA LEU A 67 -9.35 15.45 14.65
C LEU A 67 -9.25 15.55 16.17
N LYS A 68 -9.87 14.61 16.90
CA LYS A 68 -9.80 14.52 18.36
C LYS A 68 -8.67 13.56 18.74
N PHE A 69 -7.55 14.12 19.16
CA PHE A 69 -6.36 13.39 19.60
C PHE A 69 -6.42 13.13 21.10
N TYR A 70 -6.45 11.86 21.49
CA TYR A 70 -6.48 11.46 22.89
C TYR A 70 -5.14 10.89 23.29
N PHE A 71 -4.47 11.52 24.25
CA PHE A 71 -3.15 11.12 24.73
C PHE A 71 -3.02 11.42 26.22
N SER A 72 -2.86 10.38 27.05
CA SER A 72 -2.68 10.48 28.51
C SER A 72 -1.30 11.07 28.90
N ALA A 73 -1.02 12.30 28.47
CA ALA A 73 0.25 13.00 28.63
C ALA A 73 0.65 13.16 30.10
N SER A 74 -0.34 13.39 30.98
CA SER A 74 -0.12 13.61 32.41
C SER A 74 0.05 12.33 33.21
N SER A 75 -0.22 11.16 32.62
CA SER A 75 -0.08 9.88 33.32
C SER A 75 1.39 9.54 33.61
N ALA A 76 1.66 9.08 34.83
CA ALA A 76 2.95 8.53 35.24
C ALA A 76 3.21 7.15 34.62
N GLU A 77 2.15 6.41 34.27
CA GLU A 77 2.22 5.09 33.62
C GLU A 77 2.59 5.18 32.14
N MET A 78 2.61 6.39 31.57
CA MET A 78 2.92 6.64 30.17
C MET A 78 4.45 6.54 29.92
N PRO A 79 4.94 5.52 29.19
CA PRO A 79 6.37 5.33 28.96
C PRO A 79 6.98 6.47 28.13
N MET A 80 8.23 6.84 28.44
CA MET A 80 8.94 7.91 27.74
C MET A 80 8.99 7.73 26.21
N GLY A 81 9.19 6.50 25.73
CA GLY A 81 9.21 6.21 24.30
C GLY A 81 7.88 6.52 23.60
N LEU A 82 6.75 6.25 24.26
CA LEU A 82 5.43 6.59 23.73
C LEU A 82 5.13 8.09 23.85
N LYS A 83 5.67 8.80 24.86
CA LYS A 83 5.56 10.28 24.93
C LYS A 83 6.27 10.95 23.75
N THR A 84 7.47 10.48 23.41
CA THR A 84 8.21 10.97 22.22
C THR A 84 7.40 10.73 20.94
N TYR A 85 6.88 9.53 20.77
CA TYR A 85 6.07 9.20 19.59
C TYR A 85 4.76 10.00 19.54
N ALA A 86 4.09 10.20 20.67
CA ALA A 86 2.88 11.03 20.75
C ALA A 86 3.14 12.49 20.32
N ASN A 87 4.30 13.05 20.68
CA ASN A 87 4.68 14.39 20.21
C ASN A 87 4.86 14.41 18.69
N GLN A 88 5.49 13.38 18.09
CA GLN A 88 5.62 13.27 16.63
C GLN A 88 4.27 13.15 15.94
N VAL A 89 3.36 12.33 16.49
CA VAL A 89 1.96 12.23 16.00
C VAL A 89 1.27 13.57 16.08
N GLN A 90 1.36 14.27 17.22
CA GLN A 90 0.72 15.57 17.40
C GLN A 90 1.28 16.63 16.45
N ASP A 91 2.58 16.64 16.21
CA ASP A 91 3.21 17.55 15.25
C ASP A 91 2.76 17.26 13.81
N LEU A 92 2.66 15.98 13.43
CA LEU A 92 2.07 15.60 12.15
C LEU A 92 0.61 16.07 12.04
N LEU A 93 -0.22 15.88 13.08
CA LEU A 93 -1.62 16.32 13.09
C LEU A 93 -1.76 17.85 12.96
N LYS A 94 -0.84 18.64 13.50
CA LYS A 94 -0.80 20.10 13.28
C LYS A 94 -0.53 20.44 11.82
N GLU A 95 0.33 19.68 11.13
CA GLU A 95 0.56 19.87 9.70
C GLU A 95 -0.69 19.52 8.87
N TYR A 96 -1.50 18.55 9.31
CA TYR A 96 -2.84 18.29 8.74
C TYR A 96 -3.80 19.47 8.94
N GLU A 97 -3.88 20.04 10.14
CA GLU A 97 -4.70 21.23 10.44
C GLU A 97 -4.28 22.43 9.55
N LEU A 98 -2.98 22.71 9.47
CA LEU A 98 -2.43 23.77 8.64
C LEU A 98 -2.72 23.56 7.15
N ALA A 99 -2.52 22.34 6.64
CA ALA A 99 -2.76 21.99 5.25
C ALA A 99 -4.26 21.95 4.89
N GLY A 100 -5.14 21.69 5.87
CA GLY A 100 -6.59 21.72 5.74
C GLY A 100 -7.18 23.12 5.53
N LYS A 101 -6.39 24.18 5.73
CA LYS A 101 -6.79 25.59 5.46
C LYS A 101 -8.14 25.97 6.11
N GLY A 102 -8.36 25.54 7.35
CA GLY A 102 -9.58 25.79 8.11
C GLY A 102 -10.68 24.72 7.96
N ARG A 103 -10.49 23.72 7.07
CA ARG A 103 -11.38 22.54 6.97
C ARG A 103 -11.00 21.41 7.91
N VAL A 104 -9.86 21.51 8.58
CA VAL A 104 -9.42 20.55 9.59
C VAL A 104 -9.16 21.31 10.88
N ALA A 105 -9.65 20.80 11.99
CA ALA A 105 -9.39 21.31 13.33
C ALA A 105 -8.81 20.20 14.21
N LEU A 106 -7.77 20.50 15.00
CA LEU A 106 -7.16 19.57 15.93
C LEU A 106 -7.57 19.89 17.38
N GLU A 107 -8.18 18.92 18.05
CA GLU A 107 -8.53 18.99 19.47
C GLU A 107 -7.72 17.94 20.24
N ALA A 108 -6.94 18.35 21.25
CA ALA A 108 -6.15 17.44 22.06
C ALA A 108 -6.77 17.25 23.45
N TYR A 109 -6.89 16.00 23.87
CA TYR A 109 -7.46 15.58 25.15
C TYR A 109 -6.47 14.72 25.93
N ASP A 110 -6.46 14.90 27.25
CA ASP A 110 -5.62 14.15 28.19
C ASP A 110 -6.52 13.30 29.11
N PRO A 111 -6.84 12.04 28.73
CA PRO A 111 -7.70 11.16 29.51
C PRO A 111 -7.07 10.82 30.86
N LYS A 112 -7.76 11.23 31.91
CA LYS A 112 -7.44 10.91 33.31
C LYS A 112 -8.47 9.93 33.86
N PRO A 113 -8.10 9.09 34.85
CA PRO A 113 -9.04 8.23 35.53
C PRO A 113 -10.29 9.00 36.01
N ASP A 114 -11.47 8.45 35.73
CA ASP A 114 -12.78 8.98 36.11
C ASP A 114 -13.08 10.39 35.54
N SER A 115 -12.49 10.73 34.39
CA SER A 115 -12.74 12.00 33.70
C SER A 115 -13.68 11.87 32.51
N ASP A 116 -14.42 12.94 32.18
CA ASP A 116 -15.24 12.99 30.95
C ASP A 116 -14.42 12.65 29.70
N SER A 117 -13.16 13.07 29.63
CA SER A 117 -12.27 12.75 28.50
C SER A 117 -11.96 11.27 28.38
N GLU A 118 -11.89 10.53 29.48
CA GLU A 118 -11.76 9.07 29.46
C GLU A 118 -13.05 8.40 28.99
N GLU A 119 -14.20 8.83 29.51
CA GLU A 119 -15.50 8.29 29.08
C GLU A 119 -15.73 8.48 27.57
N TRP A 120 -15.39 9.67 27.05
CA TRP A 120 -15.47 9.93 25.61
C TRP A 120 -14.46 9.12 24.80
N ALA A 121 -13.22 8.96 25.27
CA ALA A 121 -12.24 8.11 24.60
C ALA A 121 -12.76 6.67 24.45
N GLN A 122 -13.30 6.10 25.52
CA GLN A 122 -13.90 4.77 25.49
C GLN A 122 -15.11 4.70 24.56
N ARG A 123 -16.00 5.71 24.57
CA ARG A 123 -17.18 5.76 23.70
C ARG A 123 -16.82 5.77 22.22
N TYR A 124 -15.80 6.52 21.84
CA TYR A 124 -15.29 6.55 20.46
C TYR A 124 -14.52 5.27 20.08
N GLY A 125 -14.30 4.34 21.02
CA GLY A 125 -13.61 3.08 20.77
C GLY A 125 -12.08 3.18 20.81
N ILE A 126 -11.54 4.17 21.55
CA ILE A 126 -10.10 4.20 21.85
C ILE A 126 -9.80 3.12 22.89
N GLU A 127 -8.87 2.24 22.56
CA GLU A 127 -8.53 1.09 23.38
C GLU A 127 -7.62 1.50 24.55
N PRO A 128 -7.96 1.14 25.81
CA PRO A 128 -7.07 1.33 26.94
C PRO A 128 -5.83 0.45 26.79
N GLN A 129 -4.64 1.06 26.84
CA GLN A 129 -3.36 0.37 26.72
C GLN A 129 -2.74 0.13 28.09
N GLN A 130 -2.52 -1.14 28.43
CA GLN A 130 -1.81 -1.53 29.64
C GLN A 130 -0.30 -1.48 29.43
N THR A 131 0.36 -0.46 29.97
CA THR A 131 1.83 -0.28 29.93
C THR A 131 2.51 -0.90 31.15
N ASN A 132 1.76 -1.09 32.23
CA ASN A 132 2.19 -1.70 33.48
C ASN A 132 1.08 -2.66 33.97
N PRO A 133 1.38 -3.93 34.28
CA PRO A 133 0.38 -4.91 34.72
C PRO A 133 -0.46 -4.50 35.94
N PHE A 134 0.05 -3.60 36.77
CA PHE A 134 -0.62 -3.09 37.97
C PHE A 134 -0.92 -1.59 37.89
N GLY A 135 -0.62 -0.95 36.76
CA GLY A 135 -0.84 0.47 36.53
C GLY A 135 -2.24 0.76 36.02
N GLN A 136 -2.61 2.04 36.05
CA GLN A 136 -3.78 2.52 35.33
C GLN A 136 -3.53 2.45 33.82
N PRO A 137 -4.53 2.08 33.01
CA PRO A 137 -4.38 2.10 31.56
C PRO A 137 -4.15 3.52 31.07
N VAL A 138 -3.45 3.64 29.95
CA VAL A 138 -3.24 4.89 29.24
C VAL A 138 -3.98 4.88 27.91
N TYR A 139 -4.37 6.05 27.43
CA TYR A 139 -5.04 6.21 26.15
C TYR A 139 -4.11 6.92 25.18
N PHE A 140 -4.04 6.43 23.95
CA PHE A 140 -3.23 7.02 22.88
C PHE A 140 -3.84 6.68 21.51
N GLY A 141 -4.79 7.48 21.05
CA GLY A 141 -5.56 7.23 19.83
C GLY A 141 -6.07 8.50 19.17
N LEU A 142 -6.79 8.35 18.06
CA LEU A 142 -7.29 9.47 17.26
C LEU A 142 -8.70 9.18 16.75
N VAL A 143 -9.57 10.18 16.81
CA VAL A 143 -10.90 10.14 16.21
C VAL A 143 -10.97 11.23 15.16
N ALA A 144 -11.50 10.91 13.97
CA ALA A 144 -11.93 11.91 13.01
C ALA A 144 -13.45 12.01 13.04
N VAL A 145 -13.98 13.23 12.99
CA VAL A 145 -15.42 13.51 12.99
C VAL A 145 -15.74 14.47 11.84
N CYS A 146 -16.78 14.18 11.07
CA CYS A 146 -17.28 15.03 9.99
C CYS A 146 -18.82 15.00 9.98
N GLY A 147 -19.47 15.98 10.61
CA GLY A 147 -20.92 15.96 10.79
C GLY A 147 -21.35 14.77 11.67
N GLU A 148 -22.12 13.84 11.11
CA GLU A 148 -22.61 12.63 11.81
C GLU A 148 -21.70 11.40 11.63
N THR A 149 -20.65 11.50 10.80
CA THR A 149 -19.73 10.38 10.57
C THR A 149 -18.50 10.50 11.46
N GLU A 150 -18.11 9.37 12.03
CA GLU A 150 -16.91 9.25 12.85
C GLU A 150 -16.11 8.01 12.47
N ALA A 151 -14.80 8.08 12.64
CA ALA A 151 -13.90 6.96 12.49
C ALA A 151 -12.77 7.07 13.50
N VAL A 152 -12.25 5.92 13.96
CA VAL A 152 -11.26 5.84 15.03
C VAL A 152 -10.00 5.07 14.61
N ILE A 153 -8.84 5.57 15.07
CA ILE A 153 -7.61 4.80 15.27
C ILE A 153 -7.59 4.42 16.76
N PRO A 154 -7.89 3.16 17.11
CA PRO A 154 -8.12 2.76 18.51
C PRO A 154 -6.88 2.92 19.40
N GLY A 155 -5.70 2.79 18.81
CA GLY A 155 -4.43 2.94 19.52
C GLY A 155 -3.28 3.12 18.54
N PHE A 156 -2.42 4.11 18.79
CA PHE A 156 -1.18 4.27 18.04
C PHE A 156 -0.12 3.29 18.52
N ASN A 157 0.73 2.84 17.58
CA ASN A 157 1.84 1.94 17.85
C ASN A 157 3.10 2.46 17.13
N PRO A 158 4.24 2.64 17.84
CA PRO A 158 5.49 3.04 17.20
C PRO A 158 5.96 2.09 16.10
N ARG A 159 5.58 0.80 16.14
CA ARG A 159 5.95 -0.18 15.11
C ARG A 159 5.32 0.11 13.73
N THR A 160 4.27 0.93 13.68
CA THR A 160 3.58 1.31 12.44
C THR A 160 3.78 2.80 12.11
N GLU A 161 4.79 3.46 12.67
CA GLU A 161 5.12 4.86 12.40
C GLU A 161 5.26 5.16 10.90
N ALA A 162 5.82 4.22 10.14
CA ALA A 162 6.02 4.37 8.70
C ALA A 162 4.72 4.48 7.87
N THR A 163 3.56 4.04 8.40
CA THR A 163 2.24 4.24 7.75
C THR A 163 1.41 5.34 8.38
N LEU A 164 1.91 6.02 9.42
CA LEU A 164 1.12 6.93 10.23
C LEU A 164 0.39 8.00 9.39
N GLU A 165 1.10 8.60 8.43
CA GLU A 165 0.49 9.59 7.53
C GLU A 165 -0.65 8.97 6.70
N TYR A 166 -0.45 7.76 6.16
CA TYR A 166 -1.47 7.06 5.40
C TYR A 166 -2.69 6.74 6.26
N ASP A 167 -2.48 6.25 7.49
CA ASP A 167 -3.56 5.87 8.39
C ASP A 167 -4.41 7.08 8.80
N ILE A 168 -3.78 8.23 9.07
CA ILE A 168 -4.49 9.50 9.36
C ILE A 168 -5.26 9.98 8.12
N THR A 169 -4.64 9.98 6.94
CA THR A 169 -5.32 10.38 5.69
C THR A 169 -6.52 9.48 5.39
N ARG A 170 -6.39 8.16 5.60
CA ARG A 170 -7.48 7.19 5.45
C ARG A 170 -8.59 7.44 6.46
N LEU A 171 -8.24 7.77 7.71
CA LEU A 171 -9.21 8.12 8.75
C LEU A 171 -10.08 9.32 8.33
N ILE A 172 -9.43 10.40 7.85
CA ILE A 172 -10.11 11.60 7.32
C ILE A 172 -10.99 11.25 6.13
N THR A 173 -10.46 10.45 5.19
CA THR A 173 -11.19 10.06 3.97
C THR A 173 -12.50 9.34 4.29
N ARG A 174 -12.50 8.44 5.29
CA ARG A 174 -13.69 7.67 5.69
C ARG A 174 -14.83 8.55 6.20
N VAL A 175 -14.51 9.62 6.93
CA VAL A 175 -15.55 10.50 7.49
C VAL A 175 -15.97 11.57 6.49
N ALA A 176 -15.03 12.08 5.69
CA ALA A 176 -15.28 13.12 4.70
C ALA A 176 -16.09 12.61 3.49
N TRP A 177 -15.85 11.37 3.05
CA TRP A 177 -16.59 10.72 1.95
C TRP A 177 -17.09 9.35 2.39
N PRO A 178 -18.32 9.28 2.92
CA PRO A 178 -18.92 8.03 3.40
C PRO A 178 -19.13 6.99 2.29
N GLU A 179 -19.24 7.44 1.04
CA GLU A 179 -19.34 6.55 -0.11
C GLU A 179 -17.99 5.89 -0.41
N LYS A 180 -17.96 4.55 -0.26
CA LYS A 180 -16.76 3.76 -0.46
C LYS A 180 -16.38 3.71 -1.94
N PRO A 181 -15.13 4.04 -2.31
CA PRO A 181 -14.66 3.89 -3.68
C PRO A 181 -14.77 2.45 -4.16
N VAL A 182 -15.03 2.29 -5.46
CA VAL A 182 -15.28 0.97 -6.07
C VAL A 182 -13.97 0.35 -6.59
N ILE A 183 -13.71 -0.88 -6.17
CA ILE A 183 -12.64 -1.73 -6.67
C ILE A 183 -13.28 -2.93 -7.38
N GLY A 184 -12.92 -3.13 -8.64
CA GLY A 184 -13.29 -4.32 -9.40
C GLY A 184 -12.37 -5.49 -9.05
N VAL A 185 -12.91 -6.69 -8.99
CA VAL A 185 -12.16 -7.94 -8.81
C VAL A 185 -12.57 -8.93 -9.87
N LEU A 186 -11.64 -9.29 -10.75
CA LEU A 186 -11.80 -10.36 -11.73
C LEU A 186 -10.95 -11.54 -11.28
N SER A 187 -11.53 -12.74 -11.16
CA SER A 187 -10.79 -13.90 -10.69
C SER A 187 -11.35 -15.20 -11.23
N SER A 188 -10.49 -16.15 -11.58
CA SER A 188 -10.94 -17.53 -11.87
C SER A 188 -11.09 -18.38 -10.59
N LEU A 189 -10.78 -17.81 -9.42
CA LEU A 189 -10.86 -18.43 -8.10
C LEU A 189 -11.95 -17.75 -7.27
N SER A 190 -12.52 -18.47 -6.30
CA SER A 190 -13.53 -17.95 -5.33
C SER A 190 -12.94 -17.00 -4.27
N VAL A 191 -12.20 -15.97 -4.71
CA VAL A 191 -11.50 -15.05 -3.79
C VAL A 191 -12.44 -14.17 -2.97
N LEU A 192 -13.64 -13.93 -3.48
CA LEU A 192 -14.69 -13.13 -2.84
C LEU A 192 -15.64 -13.96 -1.97
N GLY A 193 -15.47 -15.28 -1.94
CA GLY A 193 -16.35 -16.24 -1.29
C GLY A 193 -17.58 -16.58 -2.14
N ALA A 194 -18.43 -17.44 -1.61
CA ALA A 194 -19.68 -17.85 -2.26
C ALA A 194 -20.91 -17.30 -1.50
N PRO A 195 -22.00 -16.95 -2.21
CA PRO A 195 -23.25 -16.59 -1.56
C PRO A 195 -23.78 -17.75 -0.71
N GLN A 196 -24.42 -17.42 0.41
CA GLN A 196 -25.00 -18.43 1.29
C GLN A 196 -26.09 -19.22 0.55
N ASN A 197 -25.84 -20.51 0.35
CA ASN A 197 -26.84 -21.43 -0.17
C ASN A 197 -27.58 -22.10 1.02
N PRO A 198 -28.92 -21.96 1.13
CA PRO A 198 -29.70 -22.58 2.21
C PRO A 198 -29.50 -24.10 2.35
N MET A 199 -29.16 -24.80 1.26
CA MET A 199 -28.83 -26.23 1.32
C MET A 199 -27.49 -26.54 1.98
N MET A 200 -26.51 -25.63 1.96
CA MET A 200 -25.19 -25.81 2.59
C MET A 200 -25.27 -25.75 4.13
N MET A 201 -26.21 -24.94 4.66
CA MET A 201 -26.51 -24.87 6.10
C MET A 201 -26.98 -26.22 6.67
N MET A 202 -27.77 -26.98 5.91
CA MET A 202 -28.20 -28.33 6.34
C MET A 202 -27.06 -29.35 6.38
N ARG A 203 -25.99 -29.14 5.60
CA ARG A 203 -24.83 -30.05 5.54
C ARG A 203 -23.72 -29.71 6.54
N ARG A 204 -23.89 -28.71 7.40
CA ARG A 204 -22.86 -28.18 8.32
C ARG A 204 -21.51 -27.90 7.62
N GLN A 205 -21.55 -27.59 6.33
CA GLN A 205 -20.34 -27.30 5.58
C GLN A 205 -19.92 -25.85 5.87
N GLN A 206 -18.62 -25.65 6.10
CA GLN A 206 -18.10 -24.33 6.46
C GLN A 206 -18.35 -23.35 5.32
N GLN A 207 -18.94 -22.21 5.63
CA GLN A 207 -19.23 -21.17 4.65
C GLN A 207 -17.93 -20.63 4.05
N ASP A 208 -17.85 -20.57 2.73
CA ASP A 208 -16.78 -19.87 2.02
C ASP A 208 -16.98 -18.36 2.16
N GLN A 209 -16.17 -17.75 3.03
CA GLN A 209 -16.19 -16.33 3.33
C GLN A 209 -15.29 -15.50 2.41
N GLY A 210 -14.60 -16.15 1.46
CA GLY A 210 -13.57 -15.53 0.64
C GLY A 210 -12.28 -15.30 1.41
N TRP A 211 -11.27 -14.80 0.68
CA TRP A 211 -9.93 -14.60 1.23
C TRP A 211 -9.89 -13.40 2.18
N THR A 212 -9.10 -13.51 3.25
CA THR A 212 -8.96 -12.45 4.26
C THR A 212 -8.60 -11.11 3.64
N ALA A 213 -7.71 -11.08 2.64
CA ALA A 213 -7.32 -9.84 1.95
C ALA A 213 -8.54 -9.07 1.38
N PHE A 214 -9.48 -9.75 0.72
CA PHE A 214 -10.67 -9.12 0.17
C PHE A 214 -11.71 -8.76 1.23
N ARG A 215 -11.79 -9.53 2.33
CA ARG A 215 -12.63 -9.16 3.49
C ARG A 215 -12.13 -7.88 4.15
N GLU A 216 -10.83 -7.71 4.29
CA GLU A 216 -10.23 -6.48 4.80
C GLU A 216 -10.46 -5.31 3.83
N LEU A 217 -10.32 -5.52 2.52
CA LEU A 217 -10.62 -4.47 1.52
C LEU A 217 -12.08 -3.98 1.60
N ARG A 218 -13.06 -4.87 1.82
CA ARG A 218 -14.48 -4.50 1.95
C ARG A 218 -14.75 -3.53 3.11
N LYS A 219 -13.85 -3.40 4.08
CA LYS A 219 -13.99 -2.44 5.19
C LYS A 219 -13.96 -0.99 4.69
N ASP A 220 -13.19 -0.70 3.63
CA ASP A 220 -13.06 0.68 3.08
C ASP A 220 -13.57 0.84 1.65
N TYR A 221 -13.70 -0.26 0.91
CA TYR A 221 -14.00 -0.23 -0.51
C TYR A 221 -15.29 -0.99 -0.81
N THR A 222 -16.00 -0.53 -1.83
CA THR A 222 -17.04 -1.34 -2.47
C THR A 222 -16.32 -2.32 -3.42
N VAL A 223 -16.22 -3.58 -3.02
CA VAL A 223 -15.56 -4.62 -3.83
C VAL A 223 -16.60 -5.26 -4.75
N ARG A 224 -16.50 -4.98 -6.05
CA ARG A 224 -17.40 -5.49 -7.09
C ARG A 224 -16.73 -6.62 -7.86
N GLU A 225 -17.41 -7.75 -7.97
CA GLU A 225 -16.98 -8.84 -8.84
C GLU A 225 -17.17 -8.47 -10.31
N ILE A 226 -16.14 -8.69 -11.11
CA ILE A 226 -16.15 -8.50 -12.56
C ILE A 226 -16.11 -9.90 -13.20
N GLN A 227 -17.09 -10.18 -14.03
CA GLN A 227 -17.21 -11.48 -14.71
C GLN A 227 -16.12 -11.65 -15.79
N ALA A 228 -15.75 -12.90 -16.06
CA ALA A 228 -14.70 -13.23 -17.03
C ALA A 228 -15.09 -12.94 -18.49
N ASP A 229 -16.37 -12.73 -18.77
CA ASP A 229 -16.95 -12.38 -20.07
C ASP A 229 -17.31 -10.88 -20.18
N ALA A 230 -16.90 -10.06 -19.20
CA ALA A 230 -17.21 -8.64 -19.17
C ALA A 230 -16.68 -7.91 -20.42
N GLU A 231 -17.56 -7.22 -21.14
CA GLU A 231 -17.21 -6.45 -22.33
C GLU A 231 -16.66 -5.05 -22.00
N ALA A 232 -16.93 -4.56 -20.79
CA ALA A 232 -16.43 -3.29 -20.30
C ALA A 232 -16.29 -3.32 -18.76
N ILE A 233 -15.39 -2.48 -18.25
CA ILE A 233 -15.29 -2.17 -16.83
C ILE A 233 -16.03 -0.85 -16.58
N ASP A 234 -16.92 -0.80 -15.59
CA ASP A 234 -17.72 0.39 -15.28
C ASP A 234 -16.84 1.63 -14.95
N ALA A 235 -17.33 2.83 -15.26
CA ALA A 235 -16.57 4.08 -15.11
C ALA A 235 -16.32 4.49 -13.65
N ASP A 236 -17.11 3.98 -12.71
CA ASP A 236 -16.97 4.22 -11.27
C ASP A 236 -15.85 3.35 -10.65
N VAL A 237 -15.49 2.23 -11.27
CA VAL A 237 -14.35 1.39 -10.89
C VAL A 237 -13.05 2.15 -11.16
N LYS A 238 -12.29 2.46 -10.11
CA LYS A 238 -11.01 3.20 -10.21
C LYS A 238 -9.78 2.30 -10.13
N ALA A 239 -9.93 1.12 -9.55
CA ALA A 239 -8.91 0.09 -9.50
C ALA A 239 -9.51 -1.28 -9.83
N LEU A 240 -8.75 -2.11 -10.55
CA LEU A 240 -9.11 -3.47 -10.91
C LEU A 240 -8.03 -4.42 -10.37
N ILE A 241 -8.44 -5.44 -9.64
CA ILE A 241 -7.57 -6.53 -9.18
C ILE A 241 -7.93 -7.78 -9.98
N VAL A 242 -6.96 -8.32 -10.71
CA VAL A 242 -7.11 -9.50 -11.54
C VAL A 242 -6.31 -10.65 -10.91
N VAL A 243 -7.00 -11.66 -10.40
CA VAL A 243 -6.38 -12.80 -9.68
C VAL A 243 -6.49 -14.07 -10.50
N HIS A 244 -5.35 -14.68 -10.82
CA HIS A 244 -5.24 -15.92 -11.58
C HIS A 244 -6.15 -15.93 -12.83
N PRO A 245 -6.01 -14.96 -13.76
CA PRO A 245 -6.86 -14.90 -14.96
C PRO A 245 -6.58 -16.09 -15.89
N LYS A 246 -7.42 -17.11 -15.86
CA LYS A 246 -7.35 -18.25 -16.77
C LYS A 246 -8.25 -18.05 -17.98
N ASN A 247 -7.70 -18.33 -19.16
CA ASN A 247 -8.46 -18.43 -20.42
C ASN A 247 -9.37 -17.23 -20.70
N LEU A 248 -8.90 -16.01 -20.42
CA LEU A 248 -9.68 -14.81 -20.74
C LEU A 248 -9.83 -14.65 -22.25
N GLU A 249 -11.07 -14.46 -22.69
CA GLU A 249 -11.38 -14.16 -24.07
C GLU A 249 -10.91 -12.76 -24.47
N ASP A 250 -10.79 -12.55 -25.77
CA ASP A 250 -10.38 -11.28 -26.36
C ASP A 250 -11.22 -10.08 -25.90
N LYS A 251 -12.52 -10.29 -25.66
CA LYS A 251 -13.42 -9.26 -25.14
C LYS A 251 -13.05 -8.81 -23.73
N ALA A 252 -12.76 -9.74 -22.82
CA ALA A 252 -12.38 -9.40 -21.45
C ALA A 252 -10.98 -8.77 -21.39
N LEU A 253 -10.05 -9.27 -22.20
CA LEU A 253 -8.73 -8.64 -22.35
C LEU A 253 -8.85 -7.22 -22.90
N PHE A 254 -9.77 -6.96 -23.83
CA PHE A 254 -10.06 -5.62 -24.32
C PHE A 254 -10.68 -4.72 -23.25
N ALA A 255 -11.59 -5.23 -22.43
CA ALA A 255 -12.14 -4.48 -21.31
C ALA A 255 -11.05 -4.03 -20.32
N ILE A 256 -10.09 -4.91 -20.03
CA ILE A 256 -8.91 -4.60 -19.19
C ILE A 256 -7.99 -3.58 -19.88
N ASP A 257 -7.72 -3.75 -21.18
CA ASP A 257 -6.93 -2.81 -21.99
C ASP A 257 -7.51 -1.39 -21.92
N GLN A 258 -8.79 -1.23 -22.24
CA GLN A 258 -9.47 0.06 -22.23
C GLN A 258 -9.55 0.66 -20.83
N PHE A 259 -9.66 -0.19 -19.79
CA PHE A 259 -9.61 0.26 -18.41
C PHE A 259 -8.25 0.89 -18.05
N VAL A 260 -7.13 0.31 -18.49
CA VAL A 260 -5.79 0.88 -18.27
C VAL A 260 -5.60 2.16 -19.08
N LEU A 261 -6.01 2.17 -20.36
CA LEU A 261 -5.83 3.33 -21.25
C LEU A 261 -6.57 4.58 -20.77
N ARG A 262 -7.75 4.43 -20.14
CA ARG A 262 -8.49 5.55 -19.55
C ARG A 262 -7.95 6.00 -18.17
N GLY A 263 -6.81 5.48 -17.73
CA GLY A 263 -6.16 5.84 -16.46
C GLY A 263 -6.58 5.00 -15.26
N GLY A 264 -7.22 3.85 -15.47
CA GLY A 264 -7.52 2.89 -14.42
C GLY A 264 -6.26 2.26 -13.83
N ARG A 265 -6.30 1.88 -12.55
CA ARG A 265 -5.18 1.24 -11.83
C ARG A 265 -5.36 -0.27 -11.79
N LEU A 266 -4.38 -1.01 -12.29
CA LEU A 266 -4.48 -2.47 -12.43
C LEU A 266 -3.48 -3.17 -11.50
N ILE A 267 -3.97 -4.15 -10.74
CA ILE A 267 -3.14 -5.14 -10.03
C ILE A 267 -3.42 -6.49 -10.68
N VAL A 268 -2.36 -7.19 -11.08
CA VAL A 268 -2.47 -8.50 -11.73
C VAL A 268 -1.64 -9.52 -10.96
N CYS A 269 -2.27 -10.61 -10.56
CA CYS A 269 -1.64 -11.76 -9.94
C CYS A 269 -1.73 -12.94 -10.91
N VAL A 270 -0.67 -13.18 -11.68
CA VAL A 270 -0.53 -14.33 -12.57
C VAL A 270 0.32 -15.41 -11.91
N ASP A 271 0.07 -16.66 -12.25
CA ASP A 271 0.65 -17.82 -11.57
C ASP A 271 0.85 -18.97 -12.57
N PRO A 272 2.07 -19.51 -12.72
CA PRO A 272 2.29 -20.68 -13.56
C PRO A 272 1.72 -21.97 -12.92
N PHE A 273 1.64 -22.06 -11.59
CA PHE A 273 1.13 -23.23 -10.85
C PHE A 273 0.40 -22.80 -9.58
N ASN A 274 -0.90 -22.54 -9.71
CA ASN A 274 -1.69 -22.10 -8.59
C ASN A 274 -2.16 -23.27 -7.70
N ILE A 275 -1.73 -23.27 -6.43
CA ILE A 275 -2.09 -24.31 -5.45
C ILE A 275 -3.60 -24.38 -5.23
N ALA A 276 -4.27 -23.23 -5.07
CA ALA A 276 -5.70 -23.21 -4.78
C ALA A 276 -6.52 -23.79 -5.94
N ASP A 277 -6.14 -23.47 -7.17
CA ASP A 277 -6.73 -24.06 -8.38
C ASP A 277 -6.48 -25.58 -8.44
N PHE A 278 -5.24 -26.01 -8.16
CA PHE A 278 -4.86 -27.42 -8.15
C PHE A 278 -5.65 -28.24 -7.12
N GLU A 279 -5.78 -27.73 -5.90
CA GLU A 279 -6.56 -28.37 -4.83
C GLU A 279 -8.06 -28.41 -5.14
N ALA A 280 -8.61 -27.31 -5.67
CA ALA A 280 -10.02 -27.24 -6.05
C ALA A 280 -10.37 -28.28 -7.14
N ASN A 281 -9.49 -28.46 -8.13
CA ASN A 281 -9.69 -29.47 -9.17
C ASN A 281 -9.59 -30.90 -8.61
N GLN A 282 -8.67 -31.18 -7.67
CA GLN A 282 -8.59 -32.51 -7.05
C GLN A 282 -9.83 -32.86 -6.23
N GLN A 283 -10.44 -31.90 -5.53
CA GLN A 283 -11.62 -32.14 -4.69
C GLN A 283 -12.91 -32.34 -5.51
N GLN A 284 -12.99 -31.75 -6.71
CA GLN A 284 -14.19 -31.78 -7.55
C GLN A 284 -14.23 -32.98 -8.52
N GLN A 285 -13.15 -33.78 -8.61
CA GLN A 285 -13.06 -34.84 -9.61
C GLN A 285 -13.81 -36.12 -9.21
N ASN A 286 -14.94 -36.34 -9.88
CA ASN A 286 -15.54 -37.66 -10.03
C ASN A 286 -14.61 -38.53 -10.91
N PRO A 287 -14.27 -39.80 -10.57
CA PRO A 287 -13.26 -40.59 -11.28
C PRO A 287 -13.47 -40.73 -12.80
N MET A 288 -14.71 -40.60 -13.28
CA MET A 288 -15.06 -40.65 -14.71
C MET A 288 -14.63 -39.40 -15.51
N MET A 289 -14.50 -38.22 -14.89
CA MET A 289 -14.09 -36.97 -15.55
C MET A 289 -12.57 -36.89 -15.79
N MET A 290 -11.77 -37.61 -15.00
CA MET A 290 -10.32 -37.74 -15.20
C MET A 290 -9.99 -38.47 -16.51
N GLN A 291 -10.84 -39.41 -16.94
CA GLN A 291 -10.64 -40.18 -18.18
C GLN A 291 -11.01 -39.39 -19.44
N MET A 292 -11.78 -38.31 -19.30
CA MET A 292 -12.21 -37.43 -20.40
C MET A 292 -11.44 -36.09 -20.47
N GLY A 293 -10.34 -35.95 -19.71
CA GLY A 293 -9.53 -34.73 -19.72
C GLY A 293 -10.13 -33.56 -18.94
N GLY A 294 -10.91 -33.83 -17.89
CA GLY A 294 -11.55 -32.81 -17.06
C GLY A 294 -10.56 -31.88 -16.36
N GLY A 295 -10.77 -30.56 -16.53
CA GLY A 295 -10.23 -29.46 -15.72
C GLY A 295 -8.80 -29.66 -15.20
N GLN A 296 -7.80 -29.50 -16.08
CA GLN A 296 -6.43 -29.38 -15.60
C GLN A 296 -6.25 -28.00 -14.95
N ALA A 297 -5.73 -28.00 -13.71
CA ALA A 297 -5.15 -26.80 -13.14
C ALA A 297 -4.13 -26.24 -14.14
N GLY A 298 -4.28 -24.97 -14.48
CA GLY A 298 -3.55 -24.36 -15.58
C GLY A 298 -2.90 -23.06 -15.17
N PRO A 299 -1.84 -22.63 -15.86
CA PRO A 299 -1.23 -21.34 -15.62
C PRO A 299 -2.22 -20.21 -15.97
N SER A 300 -2.00 -19.03 -15.41
CA SER A 300 -2.69 -17.80 -15.79
C SER A 300 -1.74 -16.79 -16.40
N THR A 301 -2.26 -15.95 -17.29
CA THR A 301 -1.52 -14.86 -17.94
C THR A 301 -2.49 -13.82 -18.49
N LEU A 302 -2.00 -12.63 -18.82
CA LEU A 302 -2.75 -11.66 -19.62
C LEU A 302 -2.40 -11.70 -21.12
N GLY A 303 -1.52 -12.63 -21.53
CA GLY A 303 -1.19 -12.89 -22.93
C GLY A 303 -0.81 -11.61 -23.68
N LYS A 304 -1.58 -11.28 -24.73
CA LYS A 304 -1.34 -10.11 -25.58
C LYS A 304 -1.25 -8.76 -24.87
N LEU A 305 -1.84 -8.60 -23.68
CA LEU A 305 -1.64 -7.37 -22.90
C LEU A 305 -0.20 -7.28 -22.39
N PHE A 306 0.34 -8.38 -21.86
CA PHE A 306 1.74 -8.45 -21.46
C PHE A 306 2.66 -8.22 -22.65
N ASP A 307 2.36 -8.82 -23.81
CA ASP A 307 3.13 -8.58 -25.04
C ASP A 307 3.13 -7.09 -25.44
N ALA A 308 1.96 -6.44 -25.46
CA ALA A 308 1.82 -5.03 -25.81
C ALA A 308 2.50 -4.08 -24.81
N TRP A 309 2.54 -4.46 -23.54
CA TRP A 309 3.16 -3.67 -22.47
C TRP A 309 4.64 -4.00 -22.25
N GLY A 310 5.16 -5.00 -22.97
CA GLY A 310 6.55 -5.43 -22.90
C GLY A 310 6.89 -6.13 -21.57
N VAL A 311 5.97 -6.94 -21.06
CA VAL A 311 6.19 -7.81 -19.90
C VAL A 311 6.26 -9.25 -20.40
N THR A 312 7.28 -9.99 -20.03
CA THR A 312 7.34 -11.43 -20.31
C THR A 312 7.01 -12.22 -19.05
N PHE A 313 6.21 -13.26 -19.18
CA PHE A 313 5.90 -14.22 -18.13
C PHE A 313 5.82 -15.63 -18.73
N ASP A 314 6.75 -16.50 -18.36
CA ASP A 314 6.79 -17.88 -18.87
C ASP A 314 5.88 -18.78 -18.03
N THR A 315 4.72 -19.13 -18.59
CA THR A 315 3.72 -19.98 -17.93
C THR A 315 4.18 -21.42 -17.69
N ALA A 316 5.25 -21.87 -18.35
CA ALA A 316 5.79 -23.21 -18.21
C ALA A 316 6.89 -23.29 -17.13
N LYS A 317 7.29 -22.17 -16.53
CA LYS A 317 8.39 -22.10 -15.58
C LYS A 317 7.96 -21.55 -14.23
N ILE A 318 8.44 -22.21 -13.18
CA ILE A 318 8.43 -21.72 -11.80
C ILE A 318 9.84 -21.31 -11.40
N VAL A 319 9.92 -20.44 -10.41
CA VAL A 319 11.17 -19.99 -9.80
C VAL A 319 11.48 -20.86 -8.60
N ALA A 320 12.73 -21.31 -8.49
CA ALA A 320 13.27 -21.91 -7.30
C ALA A 320 14.48 -21.10 -6.81
N ASP A 321 14.58 -20.86 -5.50
CA ASP A 321 15.68 -20.15 -4.87
C ASP A 321 16.16 -20.90 -3.63
N LEU A 322 17.40 -21.38 -3.66
CA LEU A 322 17.97 -22.15 -2.56
C LEU A 322 18.20 -21.31 -1.30
N SER A 323 18.37 -19.98 -1.43
CA SER A 323 18.53 -19.08 -0.29
C SER A 323 17.22 -18.66 0.36
N ALA A 324 16.10 -18.80 -0.36
CA ALA A 324 14.77 -18.45 0.13
C ALA A 324 13.88 -19.69 0.35
N ALA A 325 14.46 -20.88 0.47
CA ALA A 325 13.70 -22.11 0.61
C ALA A 325 12.88 -22.15 1.91
N THR A 326 11.64 -22.62 1.80
CA THR A 326 10.76 -22.82 2.96
C THR A 326 10.83 -24.26 3.45
N LYS A 327 10.95 -24.43 4.78
CA LYS A 327 10.86 -25.73 5.44
C LYS A 327 9.42 -26.21 5.48
N LEU A 328 9.12 -27.31 4.78
CA LEU A 328 7.80 -27.91 4.75
C LEU A 328 7.81 -29.28 5.43
N ASN A 329 6.69 -29.64 6.05
CA ASN A 329 6.48 -30.98 6.56
C ASN A 329 6.04 -31.89 5.41
N SER A 330 6.83 -32.92 5.12
CA SER A 330 6.60 -33.91 4.07
C SER A 330 5.53 -34.97 4.45
N GLY A 331 4.75 -34.75 5.51
CA GLY A 331 3.68 -35.66 5.96
C GLY A 331 4.16 -36.90 6.73
N ASN A 332 5.42 -37.31 6.55
CA ASN A 332 6.04 -38.46 7.23
C ASN A 332 6.86 -38.07 8.48
N GLY A 333 6.60 -36.91 9.08
CA GLY A 333 7.40 -36.35 10.17
C GLY A 333 8.80 -35.87 9.74
N ARG A 334 9.08 -35.85 8.44
CA ARG A 334 10.32 -35.34 7.85
C ARG A 334 10.09 -33.90 7.40
N VAL A 335 10.97 -33.00 7.82
CA VAL A 335 11.04 -31.64 7.31
C VAL A 335 11.97 -31.62 6.10
N GLU A 336 11.52 -31.06 4.99
CA GLU A 336 12.31 -30.89 3.76
C GLU A 336 12.31 -29.42 3.37
N ASP A 337 13.47 -28.91 2.94
CA ASP A 337 13.60 -27.58 2.34
C ASP A 337 13.01 -27.62 0.92
N ASN A 338 12.01 -26.78 0.66
CA ASN A 338 11.41 -26.62 -0.65
C ASN A 338 11.81 -25.24 -1.23
N PRO A 339 12.75 -25.20 -2.20
CA PRO A 339 13.20 -23.95 -2.83
C PRO A 339 12.18 -23.36 -3.81
N ALA A 340 11.11 -24.07 -4.16
CA ALA A 340 9.99 -23.50 -4.93
C ALA A 340 8.92 -22.86 -4.02
N PHE A 341 8.99 -23.07 -2.70
CA PHE A 341 8.24 -22.28 -1.72
C PHE A 341 9.16 -21.18 -1.19
N LEU A 342 9.01 -19.98 -1.73
CA LEU A 342 9.93 -18.87 -1.48
C LEU A 342 9.51 -18.12 -0.21
N SER A 343 10.33 -18.15 0.84
CA SER A 343 10.24 -17.27 2.01
C SER A 343 11.17 -16.07 1.82
N LEU A 344 10.62 -14.98 1.28
CA LEU A 344 11.36 -13.79 0.86
C LEU A 344 11.34 -12.74 1.96
N GLY A 345 12.52 -12.29 2.39
CA GLY A 345 12.66 -11.29 3.46
C GLY A 345 12.90 -9.88 2.94
N THR A 346 13.22 -8.96 3.84
CA THR A 346 13.55 -7.55 3.52
C THR A 346 14.68 -7.39 2.50
N ALA A 347 15.61 -8.36 2.42
CA ALA A 347 16.68 -8.36 1.43
C ALA A 347 16.17 -8.59 -0.02
N ASN A 348 14.99 -9.16 -0.17
CA ASN A 348 14.35 -9.47 -1.45
C ASN A 348 13.41 -8.35 -1.94
N MET A 349 13.29 -7.26 -1.18
CA MET A 349 12.26 -6.24 -1.37
C MET A 349 12.89 -4.89 -1.74
N ALA A 350 12.19 -4.13 -2.58
CA ALA A 350 12.58 -2.76 -2.90
C ALA A 350 12.46 -1.88 -1.64
N LYS A 351 13.59 -1.38 -1.14
CA LYS A 351 13.67 -0.59 0.09
C LYS A 351 13.16 0.83 -0.08
N ASP A 352 13.29 1.37 -1.28
CA ASP A 352 12.86 2.74 -1.61
C ASP A 352 11.38 2.80 -2.01
N ASP A 353 10.69 1.66 -1.99
CA ASP A 353 9.29 1.56 -2.39
C ASP A 353 8.37 1.39 -1.17
N LEU A 354 7.43 2.32 -0.98
CA LEU A 354 6.52 2.30 0.17
C LEU A 354 5.69 1.00 0.25
N LEU A 355 5.39 0.34 -0.88
CA LEU A 355 4.61 -0.90 -0.89
C LEU A 355 5.36 -2.08 -0.29
N THR A 356 6.68 -2.13 -0.47
CA THR A 356 7.50 -3.28 -0.04
C THR A 356 8.46 -2.96 1.09
N ALA A 357 8.74 -1.69 1.38
CA ALA A 357 9.67 -1.27 2.41
C ALA A 357 9.29 -1.73 3.83
N GLN A 358 7.99 -1.97 4.07
CA GLN A 358 7.47 -2.39 5.37
C GLN A 358 7.17 -3.88 5.47
N LEU A 359 7.31 -4.62 4.38
CA LEU A 359 7.09 -6.05 4.41
C LEU A 359 8.30 -6.71 5.10
N SER A 360 8.05 -7.47 6.16
CA SER A 360 9.12 -8.22 6.83
C SER A 360 9.46 -9.51 6.09
N GLN A 361 8.41 -10.21 5.64
CA GLN A 361 8.52 -11.49 4.96
C GLN A 361 7.28 -11.74 4.10
N VAL A 362 7.48 -12.28 2.89
CA VAL A 362 6.42 -12.72 1.97
C VAL A 362 6.71 -14.16 1.57
N MET A 363 5.69 -15.03 1.62
CA MET A 363 5.78 -16.39 1.10
C MET A 363 5.13 -16.45 -0.29
N LEU A 364 5.89 -16.91 -1.29
CA LEU A 364 5.39 -17.12 -2.66
C LEU A 364 5.64 -18.58 -3.07
N PRO A 365 4.64 -19.47 -2.97
CA PRO A 365 4.76 -20.83 -3.48
C PRO A 365 4.66 -20.85 -5.00
N PHE A 366 5.56 -21.61 -5.64
CA PHE A 366 5.59 -21.86 -7.09
C PHE A 366 5.52 -20.58 -7.95
N ALA A 367 6.15 -19.50 -7.49
CA ALA A 367 6.11 -18.22 -8.16
C ALA A 367 6.66 -18.30 -9.59
N GLY A 368 6.05 -17.59 -10.54
CA GLY A 368 6.65 -17.31 -11.84
C GLY A 368 7.65 -16.16 -11.80
N ALA A 369 8.33 -15.91 -12.92
CA ALA A 369 9.22 -14.77 -13.09
C ALA A 369 8.69 -13.80 -14.15
N LEU A 370 8.80 -12.52 -13.86
CA LEU A 370 8.58 -11.42 -14.80
C LEU A 370 9.91 -10.97 -15.38
N SER A 371 9.91 -10.56 -16.64
CA SER A 371 11.01 -9.80 -17.22
C SER A 371 10.51 -8.62 -18.04
N ALA A 372 11.36 -7.60 -18.15
CA ALA A 372 11.02 -6.35 -18.80
C ALA A 372 11.59 -6.31 -20.22
N ASN A 373 10.70 -6.11 -21.18
CA ASN A 373 10.98 -5.64 -22.54
C ASN A 373 10.10 -4.43 -22.84
N THR A 374 9.93 -3.55 -21.83
CA THR A 374 8.95 -2.46 -21.85
C THR A 374 9.35 -1.37 -22.85
N PRO A 375 8.38 -0.73 -23.54
CA PRO A 375 8.61 0.49 -24.30
C PRO A 375 9.24 1.59 -23.43
N LYS A 376 9.88 2.58 -24.07
CA LYS A 376 10.56 3.68 -23.35
C LYS A 376 9.61 4.52 -22.49
N GLU A 377 8.34 4.54 -22.86
CA GLU A 377 7.26 5.26 -22.20
C GLU A 377 6.79 4.56 -20.92
N ILE A 378 7.17 3.30 -20.70
CA ILE A 378 6.78 2.49 -19.54
C ILE A 378 8.03 2.20 -18.69
N THR A 379 8.02 2.73 -17.47
CA THR A 379 9.01 2.39 -16.45
C THR A 379 8.61 1.08 -15.78
N PHE A 380 9.53 0.12 -15.77
CA PHE A 380 9.41 -1.15 -15.04
C PHE A 380 10.27 -1.09 -13.77
N THR A 381 9.64 -1.13 -12.60
CA THR A 381 10.32 -1.11 -11.30
C THR A 381 10.15 -2.45 -10.60
N PRO A 382 11.23 -3.26 -10.45
CA PRO A 382 11.19 -4.45 -9.62
C PRO A 382 10.83 -4.12 -8.17
N LEU A 383 9.89 -4.86 -7.59
CA LEU A 383 9.44 -4.70 -6.19
C LEU A 383 9.90 -5.85 -5.30
N ILE A 384 9.82 -7.08 -5.82
CA ILE A 384 10.27 -8.29 -5.12
C ILE A 384 11.14 -9.08 -6.09
N THR A 385 12.34 -9.47 -5.64
CA THR A 385 13.28 -10.27 -6.42
C THR A 385 13.82 -11.44 -5.61
N THR A 386 14.20 -12.52 -6.29
CA THR A 386 14.95 -13.61 -5.65
C THR A 386 16.33 -13.17 -5.18
N SER A 387 17.04 -14.07 -4.51
CA SER A 387 18.48 -13.97 -4.34
C SER A 387 19.20 -13.86 -5.69
N LYS A 388 20.37 -13.23 -5.68
CA LYS A 388 21.15 -12.94 -6.88
C LYS A 388 21.75 -14.22 -7.49
N ASP A 389 22.29 -15.10 -6.65
CA ASP A 389 23.17 -16.17 -7.10
C ASP A 389 22.56 -17.58 -6.99
N ASN A 390 21.47 -17.75 -6.23
CA ASN A 390 20.93 -19.06 -5.88
C ASN A 390 19.55 -19.36 -6.48
N ALA A 391 19.08 -18.52 -7.40
CA ALA A 391 17.82 -18.68 -8.10
C ALA A 391 17.98 -19.39 -9.46
N CYS A 392 16.95 -20.14 -9.86
CA CYS A 392 16.85 -20.79 -11.17
C CYS A 392 15.38 -20.95 -11.59
N LEU A 393 15.18 -21.36 -12.85
CA LEU A 393 13.87 -21.75 -13.37
C LEU A 393 13.75 -23.27 -13.43
N VAL A 394 12.59 -23.78 -13.03
CA VAL A 394 12.22 -25.20 -13.06
C VAL A 394 10.96 -25.35 -13.89
N ASP A 395 10.82 -26.46 -14.62
CA ASP A 395 9.58 -26.78 -15.34
C ASP A 395 8.42 -26.91 -14.35
N GLN A 396 7.38 -26.12 -14.57
CA GLN A 396 6.18 -26.10 -13.76
C GLN A 396 5.54 -27.48 -13.61
N MET A 397 5.61 -28.31 -14.65
CA MET A 397 5.05 -29.66 -14.66
C MET A 397 5.66 -30.57 -13.57
N ASN A 398 6.86 -30.26 -13.06
CA ASN A 398 7.45 -31.01 -11.96
C ASN A 398 6.86 -30.67 -10.59
N ALA A 399 6.21 -29.51 -10.44
CA ALA A 399 5.59 -29.08 -9.18
C ALA A 399 4.54 -30.07 -8.69
N GLN A 400 3.73 -30.64 -9.61
CA GLN A 400 2.69 -31.62 -9.28
C GLN A 400 3.24 -32.96 -8.77
N PHE A 401 4.51 -33.27 -9.06
CA PHE A 401 5.19 -34.50 -8.64
C PHE A 401 6.06 -34.31 -7.39
N GLY A 402 6.07 -33.10 -6.82
CA GLY A 402 6.78 -32.77 -5.59
C GLY A 402 8.29 -32.57 -5.76
N MET A 403 8.98 -32.45 -4.62
CA MET A 403 10.40 -32.07 -4.55
C MET A 403 11.34 -33.05 -5.26
N SER A 404 11.05 -34.35 -5.24
CA SER A 404 11.89 -35.37 -5.88
C SER A 404 12.04 -35.13 -7.39
N ALA A 405 10.97 -34.70 -8.06
CA ALA A 405 10.99 -34.40 -9.50
C ALA A 405 11.73 -33.09 -9.82
N MET A 406 11.62 -32.08 -8.95
CA MET A 406 12.25 -30.77 -9.17
C MET A 406 13.77 -30.79 -8.93
N ARG A 407 14.28 -31.65 -8.04
CA ARG A 407 15.70 -31.68 -7.63
C ARG A 407 16.69 -31.73 -8.79
N ALA A 408 16.39 -32.46 -9.86
CA ALA A 408 17.28 -32.61 -11.01
C ALA A 408 17.46 -31.31 -11.83
N GLN A 409 16.54 -30.36 -11.68
CA GLN A 409 16.53 -29.10 -12.42
C GLN A 409 17.04 -27.90 -11.60
N LEU A 410 17.29 -28.07 -10.29
CA LEU A 410 17.80 -27.00 -9.42
C LEU A 410 19.25 -26.65 -9.79
N LYS A 411 19.40 -25.75 -10.75
CA LYS A 411 20.68 -25.30 -11.28
C LYS A 411 20.72 -23.77 -11.28
N PRO A 412 21.14 -23.13 -10.17
CA PRO A 412 21.30 -21.69 -10.11
C PRO A 412 22.15 -21.16 -11.26
N ASP A 413 21.70 -20.06 -11.87
CA ASP A 413 22.32 -19.49 -13.07
C ASP A 413 22.92 -18.09 -12.84
N GLY A 414 23.01 -17.65 -11.58
CA GLY A 414 23.65 -16.38 -11.20
C GLY A 414 22.84 -15.14 -11.58
N ALA A 415 21.57 -15.30 -11.94
CA ALA A 415 20.70 -14.19 -12.28
C ALA A 415 19.47 -14.16 -11.35
N PRO A 416 19.17 -13.00 -10.71
CA PRO A 416 17.94 -12.87 -9.95
C PRO A 416 16.71 -12.93 -10.87
N ARG A 417 15.58 -13.30 -10.30
CA ARG A 417 14.26 -13.30 -10.94
C ARG A 417 13.39 -12.24 -10.28
N ILE A 418 12.60 -11.54 -11.10
CA ILE A 418 11.65 -10.54 -10.62
C ILE A 418 10.32 -11.25 -10.39
N LEU A 419 9.81 -11.20 -9.16
CA LEU A 419 8.59 -11.88 -8.74
C LEU A 419 7.40 -10.92 -8.69
N ALA A 420 7.67 -9.64 -8.46
CA ALA A 420 6.68 -8.56 -8.52
C ALA A 420 7.32 -7.29 -9.09
N ALA A 421 6.56 -6.52 -9.85
CA ALA A 421 7.01 -5.26 -10.43
C ALA A 421 5.88 -4.24 -10.53
N ARG A 422 6.23 -2.95 -10.50
CA ARG A 422 5.34 -1.84 -10.83
C ARG A 422 5.65 -1.35 -12.24
N LEU A 423 4.61 -1.23 -13.06
CA LEU A 423 4.67 -0.54 -14.34
C LEU A 423 4.04 0.85 -14.20
N GLN A 424 4.70 1.88 -14.73
CA GLN A 424 4.20 3.24 -14.72
C GLN A 424 4.56 3.94 -16.02
N GLY A 425 3.58 4.58 -16.67
CA GLY A 425 3.82 5.25 -17.93
C GLY A 425 2.57 5.40 -18.78
N THR A 426 2.78 5.60 -20.07
CA THR A 426 1.72 5.58 -21.09
C THR A 426 1.68 4.21 -21.74
N PHE A 427 0.54 3.54 -21.63
CA PHE A 427 0.33 2.21 -22.19
C PHE A 427 -0.24 2.32 -23.61
N ASN A 428 0.24 1.47 -24.51
CA ASN A 428 -0.35 1.31 -25.84
C ASN A 428 -1.41 0.19 -25.80
N THR A 429 -2.45 0.34 -26.62
CA THR A 429 -3.48 -0.69 -26.74
C THR A 429 -2.91 -1.98 -27.34
N ALA A 430 -3.31 -3.13 -26.80
CA ALA A 430 -3.09 -4.43 -27.44
C ALA A 430 -4.09 -4.69 -28.61
N PHE A 431 -5.04 -3.78 -28.83
CA PHE A 431 -6.15 -3.92 -29.77
C PHE A 431 -6.29 -2.71 -30.70
N PRO A 432 -5.28 -2.41 -31.55
CA PRO A 432 -5.30 -1.23 -32.42
C PRO A 432 -6.48 -1.22 -33.42
N ASN A 433 -7.01 -2.40 -33.75
CA ASN A 433 -8.15 -2.58 -34.65
C ASN A 433 -9.47 -2.89 -33.92
N GLY A 434 -9.49 -2.79 -32.58
CA GLY A 434 -10.59 -3.27 -31.75
C GLY A 434 -10.60 -4.80 -31.60
N VAL A 435 -11.68 -5.32 -31.01
CA VAL A 435 -11.94 -6.77 -30.90
C VAL A 435 -12.52 -7.25 -32.22
N GLY A 436 -11.92 -8.28 -32.84
CA GLY A 436 -12.52 -8.93 -34.00
C GLY A 436 -13.88 -9.52 -33.62
N THR A 437 -14.90 -9.24 -34.43
CA THR A 437 -16.29 -9.67 -34.21
C THR A 437 -16.47 -11.17 -34.22
#